data_AF-A0A511AAU5-F1
#
_entry.id   AF-A0A511AAU5-F1
#
_cell.length_a   1.000
_cell.length_b   1.000
_cell.length_c   1.000
_cell.angle_alpha   90.00
_cell.angle_beta   90.00
_cell.angle_gamma   90.00
#
_symmetry.space_group_name_H-M   'P 1'
#
loop_
_entity.id
_entity.type
_entity.pdbx_description
1 polymer ?
#
loop_
_entity_poly.entity_id
_entity_poly.type
_entity_poly.pdbx_seq_one_letter_code
_entity_poly.pdbx_strand_id
1 'polypeptide(L)'
;MDILVTFHSTGTFAHKKMKEWGIKMSAAEEDAFLHHWQVALHLLGVHDQYIPATWADAHAQSDQVLTPILSPTMEGKELAEVLLGLTAQIDLGVTRGFLNEFVRYQLGHDIGDWLGLKRDYISAATIKNGWPLYIKFREGLLPIAPVSTKLFDKLIKGIAMAFLNKGESGKTTPITIPDGNRAS
;
A
#
# COMPACT_ATOMS: atom_id res chain seq x y z
N MET A 1 -1.26 -7.07 -19.92
CA MET A 1 -1.95 -7.78 -18.83
C MET A 1 -1.25 -7.53 -17.49
N ASP A 2 0.05 -7.74 -17.38
CA ASP A 2 0.81 -7.58 -16.12
C ASP A 2 0.84 -6.15 -15.54
N ILE A 3 0.84 -5.11 -16.40
CA ILE A 3 0.79 -3.71 -15.93
C ILE A 3 -0.54 -3.41 -15.20
N LEU A 4 -1.65 -3.98 -15.67
CA LEU A 4 -2.96 -3.78 -15.02
C LEU A 4 -3.06 -4.52 -13.70
N VAL A 5 -2.49 -5.72 -13.61
CA VAL A 5 -2.33 -6.44 -12.32
C VAL A 5 -1.58 -5.56 -11.32
N THR A 6 -0.52 -4.88 -11.76
CA THR A 6 0.27 -3.96 -10.92
C THR A 6 -0.54 -2.72 -10.52
N PHE A 7 -1.34 -2.17 -11.43
CA PHE A 7 -2.28 -1.10 -11.07
C PHE A 7 -3.30 -1.54 -10.03
N HIS A 8 -3.85 -2.75 -10.15
CA HIS A 8 -4.81 -3.23 -9.16
C HIS A 8 -4.19 -3.44 -7.78
N SER A 9 -2.93 -3.92 -7.72
CA SER A 9 -2.22 -4.10 -6.44
C SER A 9 -1.80 -2.78 -5.79
N THR A 10 -1.87 -1.67 -6.53
CA THR A 10 -1.51 -0.32 -6.06
C THR A 10 -2.74 0.59 -5.98
N GLY A 11 -3.17 1.18 -7.09
CA GLY A 11 -4.26 2.16 -7.15
C GLY A 11 -5.61 1.61 -6.70
N THR A 12 -6.01 0.45 -7.21
CA THR A 12 -7.31 -0.17 -6.83
C THR A 12 -7.30 -0.60 -5.37
N PHE A 13 -6.22 -1.24 -4.91
CA PHE A 13 -6.04 -1.62 -3.51
C PHE A 13 -6.07 -0.41 -2.57
N ALA A 14 -5.35 0.68 -2.90
CA ALA A 14 -5.33 1.89 -2.10
C ALA A 14 -6.73 2.52 -1.97
N HIS A 15 -7.47 2.63 -3.08
CA HIS A 15 -8.85 3.10 -3.04
C HIS A 15 -9.72 2.20 -2.14
N LYS A 16 -9.65 0.88 -2.31
CA LYS A 16 -10.39 -0.09 -1.48
C LYS A 16 -10.11 0.13 0.01
N LYS A 17 -8.85 0.32 0.40
CA LYS A 17 -8.46 0.58 1.80
C LYS A 17 -8.95 1.92 2.33
N MET A 18 -8.90 2.99 1.54
CA MET A 18 -9.45 4.28 1.95
C MET A 18 -10.97 4.18 2.24
N LYS A 19 -11.72 3.45 1.41
CA LYS A 19 -13.15 3.17 1.65
C LYS A 19 -13.38 2.30 2.89
N GLU A 20 -12.61 1.22 3.06
CA GLU A 20 -12.69 0.35 4.26
C GLU A 20 -12.39 1.10 5.55
N TRP A 21 -11.45 2.05 5.52
CA TRP A 21 -11.12 2.90 6.68
C TRP A 21 -12.14 4.03 6.92
N GLY A 22 -13.04 4.28 5.97
CA GLY A 22 -14.03 5.34 6.06
C GLY A 22 -13.44 6.74 5.86
N ILE A 23 -12.38 6.87 5.06
CA ILE A 23 -11.87 8.17 4.62
C ILE A 23 -12.95 8.86 3.80
N LYS A 24 -13.23 10.13 4.13
CA LYS A 24 -14.19 10.94 3.37
C LYS A 24 -13.50 11.42 2.09
N MET A 25 -14.07 11.03 0.97
CA MET A 25 -13.71 11.56 -0.35
C MET A 25 -14.99 12.05 -1.01
N SER A 26 -14.95 13.26 -1.57
CA SER A 26 -15.97 13.73 -2.49
C SER A 26 -15.93 12.94 -3.79
N ALA A 27 -17.03 12.94 -4.54
CA ALA A 27 -17.07 12.31 -5.86
C ALA A 27 -15.96 12.85 -6.79
N ALA A 28 -15.69 14.16 -6.73
CA ALA A 28 -14.63 14.78 -7.52
C ALA A 28 -13.22 14.30 -7.14
N GLU A 29 -12.96 14.04 -5.85
CA GLU A 29 -11.68 13.48 -5.40
C GLU A 29 -11.52 12.02 -5.80
N GLU A 30 -12.59 11.22 -5.73
CA GLU A 30 -12.58 9.83 -6.22
C GLU A 30 -12.34 9.77 -7.73
N ASP A 31 -13.01 10.62 -8.50
CA ASP A 31 -12.85 10.71 -9.95
C ASP A 31 -11.44 11.20 -10.34
N ALA A 32 -10.94 12.23 -9.65
CA ALA A 32 -9.58 12.74 -9.88
C ALA A 32 -8.52 11.68 -9.55
N PHE A 33 -8.71 10.91 -8.48
CA PHE A 33 -7.79 9.84 -8.12
C PHE A 33 -7.77 8.72 -9.17
N LEU A 34 -8.94 8.31 -9.67
CA LEU A 34 -9.02 7.34 -10.77
C LEU A 34 -8.37 7.90 -12.04
N HIS A 35 -8.69 9.14 -12.39
CA HIS A 35 -8.18 9.77 -13.60
C HIS A 35 -6.65 9.88 -13.62
N HIS A 36 -6.04 10.19 -12.48
CA HIS A 36 -4.57 10.20 -12.36
C HIS A 36 -3.96 8.84 -12.76
N TRP A 37 -4.55 7.74 -12.30
CA TRP A 37 -4.11 6.40 -12.68
C TRP A 37 -4.40 6.05 -14.13
N GLN A 38 -5.57 6.44 -14.66
CA GLN A 38 -5.91 6.23 -16.07
C GLN A 38 -4.89 6.89 -16.99
N VAL A 39 -4.50 8.13 -16.71
CA VAL A 39 -3.45 8.84 -17.46
C VAL A 39 -2.10 8.15 -17.31
N ALA A 40 -1.72 7.75 -16.10
CA ALA A 40 -0.46 7.03 -15.88
C ALA A 40 -0.40 5.71 -16.65
N LEU A 41 -1.50 4.93 -16.67
CA LEU A 41 -1.61 3.69 -17.42
C LEU A 41 -1.49 3.89 -18.93
N HIS A 42 -2.17 4.92 -19.47
CA HIS A 42 -2.05 5.30 -20.88
C HIS A 42 -0.59 5.64 -21.24
N LEU A 43 0.07 6.45 -20.41
CA LEU A 43 1.48 6.82 -20.61
C LEU A 43 2.45 5.64 -20.48
N LEU A 44 2.09 4.61 -19.71
CA LEU A 44 2.81 3.33 -19.63
C LEU A 44 2.51 2.39 -20.81
N GLY A 45 1.71 2.83 -21.79
CA GLY A 45 1.41 2.09 -23.02
C GLY A 45 0.26 1.09 -22.90
N VAL A 46 -0.57 1.17 -21.85
CA VAL A 46 -1.79 0.36 -21.75
C VAL A 46 -2.83 0.93 -22.71
N HIS A 47 -3.38 0.07 -23.58
CA HIS A 47 -4.42 0.47 -24.51
C HIS A 47 -5.72 0.81 -23.76
N ASP A 48 -6.35 1.94 -24.11
CA ASP A 48 -7.48 2.53 -23.39
C ASP A 48 -8.64 1.57 -23.13
N GLN A 49 -8.94 0.68 -24.07
CA GLN A 49 -9.98 -0.36 -23.92
C GLN A 49 -9.78 -1.30 -22.72
N TYR A 50 -8.57 -1.39 -22.16
CA TYR A 50 -8.28 -2.20 -20.98
C TYR A 50 -8.22 -1.38 -19.68
N ILE A 51 -8.23 -0.05 -19.78
CA ILE A 51 -8.19 0.85 -18.64
C ILE A 51 -9.62 0.98 -18.08
N PRO A 52 -9.86 0.71 -16.78
CA PRO A 52 -11.20 0.80 -16.22
C PRO A 52 -11.71 2.23 -16.23
N ALA A 53 -12.94 2.43 -16.71
CA ALA A 53 -13.56 3.75 -16.82
C ALA A 53 -14.07 4.26 -15.47
N THR A 54 -14.51 3.34 -14.59
CA THR A 54 -15.06 3.67 -13.27
C THR A 54 -14.38 2.87 -12.15
N TRP A 55 -14.54 3.29 -10.90
CA TRP A 55 -14.07 2.51 -9.75
C TRP A 55 -14.76 1.15 -9.65
N ALA A 56 -16.05 1.07 -10.02
CA ALA A 56 -16.76 -0.20 -10.05
C ALA A 56 -16.11 -1.19 -11.02
N ASP A 57 -15.75 -0.73 -12.22
CA ASP A 57 -15.03 -1.53 -13.21
C ASP A 57 -13.64 -1.93 -12.68
N ALA A 58 -12.92 -1.00 -12.03
CA ALA A 58 -11.59 -1.27 -11.48
C ALA A 58 -11.63 -2.36 -10.38
N HIS A 59 -12.61 -2.31 -9.47
CA HIS A 59 -12.77 -3.35 -8.44
C HIS A 59 -13.17 -4.69 -9.05
N ALA A 60 -14.14 -4.70 -9.97
CA ALA A 60 -14.57 -5.92 -10.65
C ALA A 60 -13.42 -6.56 -11.45
N GLN A 61 -12.63 -5.75 -12.15
CA GLN A 61 -11.46 -6.21 -12.89
C GLN A 61 -10.39 -6.76 -11.94
N SER A 62 -10.10 -6.08 -10.83
CA SER A 62 -9.16 -6.55 -9.80
C SER A 62 -9.54 -7.92 -9.25
N ASP A 63 -10.83 -8.14 -8.96
CA ASP A 63 -11.31 -9.43 -8.45
C ASP A 63 -11.16 -10.56 -9.47
N GLN A 64 -11.15 -10.25 -10.76
CA GLN A 64 -10.96 -11.23 -11.85
C GLN A 64 -9.48 -11.49 -12.17
N VAL A 65 -8.62 -10.46 -12.11
CA VAL A 65 -7.26 -10.55 -12.66
C VAL A 65 -6.15 -10.53 -11.62
N LEU A 66 -6.36 -9.91 -10.45
CA LEU A 66 -5.36 -9.85 -9.39
C LEU A 66 -5.62 -10.92 -8.32
N THR A 67 -6.82 -10.95 -7.75
CA THR A 67 -7.13 -11.82 -6.62
C THR A 67 -6.85 -13.31 -6.89
N PRO A 68 -7.19 -13.88 -8.07
CA PRO A 68 -6.98 -15.31 -8.32
C PRO A 68 -5.52 -15.74 -8.48
N ILE A 69 -4.62 -14.80 -8.79
CA ILE A 69 -3.21 -15.09 -9.04
C ILE A 69 -2.32 -14.87 -7.80
N LEU A 70 -2.88 -14.27 -6.74
CA LEU A 70 -2.18 -14.11 -5.47
C LEU A 70 -1.87 -15.48 -4.86
N SER A 71 -0.59 -15.79 -4.72
CA SER A 71 -0.13 -17.08 -4.22
C SER A 71 1.25 -16.94 -3.55
N PRO A 72 1.60 -17.82 -2.59
CA PRO A 72 2.91 -17.80 -1.96
C PRO A 72 4.00 -18.28 -2.94
N THR A 73 5.07 -17.51 -3.08
CA THR A 73 6.30 -17.90 -3.80
C THR A 73 7.53 -17.75 -2.92
N MET A 74 8.64 -18.41 -3.25
CA MET A 74 9.88 -18.26 -2.49
C MET A 74 10.46 -16.86 -2.70
N GLU A 75 10.50 -16.41 -3.95
CA GLU A 75 10.96 -15.09 -4.37
C GLU A 75 10.15 -13.99 -3.68
N GLY A 76 8.82 -14.19 -3.54
CA GLY A 76 7.95 -13.25 -2.85
C GLY A 76 8.23 -13.15 -1.35
N LYS A 77 8.58 -14.27 -0.69
CA LYS A 77 9.00 -14.28 0.72
C LYS A 77 10.33 -13.56 0.92
N GLU A 78 11.31 -13.85 0.08
CA GLU A 78 12.63 -13.21 0.13
C GLU A 78 12.53 -11.70 -0.12
N LEU A 79 11.77 -11.29 -1.14
CA LEU A 79 11.52 -9.88 -1.43
C LEU A 79 10.81 -9.18 -0.27
N ALA A 80 9.80 -9.81 0.34
CA ALA A 80 9.12 -9.24 1.50
C ALA A 80 10.06 -9.08 2.71
N GLU A 81 10.96 -10.05 2.95
CA GLU A 81 11.95 -9.93 4.02
C GLU A 81 12.94 -8.78 3.74
N VAL A 82 13.37 -8.61 2.49
CA VAL A 82 14.20 -7.46 2.09
C VAL A 82 13.46 -6.14 2.33
N LEU A 83 12.21 -6.01 1.87
CA LEU A 83 11.42 -4.79 2.03
C LEU A 83 11.17 -4.46 3.50
N LEU A 84 10.80 -5.44 4.32
CA LEU A 84 10.64 -5.25 5.76
C LEU A 84 11.99 -5.01 6.45
N GLY A 85 13.08 -5.56 5.94
CA GLY A 85 14.45 -5.27 6.38
C GLY A 85 14.86 -3.82 6.11
N LEU A 86 14.48 -3.25 4.96
CA LEU A 86 14.69 -1.83 4.64
C LEU A 86 13.96 -0.93 5.64
N THR A 87 12.75 -1.31 6.05
CA THR A 87 12.04 -0.55 7.09
C THR A 87 12.72 -0.60 8.46
N ALA A 88 13.51 -1.64 8.75
CA ALA A 88 14.30 -1.71 9.99
C ALA A 88 15.50 -0.75 10.02
N GLN A 89 15.91 -0.22 8.85
CA GLN A 89 16.96 0.80 8.75
C GLN A 89 16.45 2.22 9.07
N ILE A 90 15.13 2.37 9.28
CA ILE A 90 14.46 3.63 9.54
C ILE A 90 13.76 3.51 10.88
N ASP A 91 13.91 4.54 11.73
CA ASP A 91 13.12 4.60 12.95
C ASP A 91 11.66 4.96 12.60
N LEU A 92 10.84 3.93 12.43
CA LEU A 92 9.40 4.05 12.25
C LEU A 92 8.66 4.35 13.58
N GLY A 93 9.38 4.36 14.71
CA GLY A 93 8.78 4.51 16.04
C GLY A 93 7.88 3.34 16.46
N VAL A 94 7.99 2.18 15.79
CA VAL A 94 7.20 0.96 16.04
C VAL A 94 8.09 -0.28 16.04
N THR A 95 7.64 -1.36 16.69
CA THR A 95 8.36 -2.64 16.71
C THR A 95 8.17 -3.43 15.40
N ARG A 96 9.06 -4.40 15.14
CA ARG A 96 8.87 -5.34 14.01
C ARG A 96 7.58 -6.15 14.14
N GLY A 97 7.20 -6.56 15.35
CA GLY A 97 5.94 -7.24 15.62
C GLY A 97 4.72 -6.38 15.26
N PHE A 98 4.77 -5.09 15.60
CA PHE A 98 3.74 -4.14 15.19
C PHE A 98 3.65 -4.00 13.68
N LEU A 99 4.78 -3.85 12.99
CA LEU A 99 4.81 -3.73 11.53
C LEU A 99 4.25 -4.99 10.85
N ASN A 100 4.63 -6.19 11.33
CA ASN A 100 4.09 -7.45 10.82
C ASN A 100 2.56 -7.51 10.93
N GLU A 101 2.01 -7.08 12.07
CA GLU A 101 0.57 -7.07 12.29
C GLU A 101 -0.14 -5.96 11.51
N PHE A 102 0.54 -4.84 11.24
CA PHE A 102 -0.01 -3.80 10.36
C PHE A 102 -0.11 -4.31 8.93
N VAL A 103 0.94 -4.96 8.40
CA VAL A 103 0.88 -5.62 7.09
C VAL A 103 -0.25 -6.66 7.04
N ARG A 104 -0.44 -7.46 8.09
CA ARG A 104 -1.58 -8.40 8.21
C ARG A 104 -2.93 -7.71 8.22
N TYR A 105 -3.05 -6.60 8.93
CA TYR A 105 -4.29 -5.83 8.98
C TYR A 105 -4.65 -5.23 7.61
N GLN A 106 -3.64 -4.88 6.80
CA GLN A 106 -3.82 -4.38 5.44
C GLN A 106 -4.08 -5.49 4.42
N LEU A 107 -3.26 -6.53 4.40
CA LEU A 107 -3.29 -7.54 3.34
C LEU A 107 -4.16 -8.77 3.68
N GLY A 108 -4.55 -8.94 4.94
CA GLY A 108 -5.26 -10.11 5.41
C GLY A 108 -4.32 -11.15 6.04
N HIS A 109 -4.94 -12.11 6.74
CA HIS A 109 -4.20 -13.13 7.49
C HIS A 109 -3.48 -14.12 6.59
N ASP A 110 -4.11 -14.58 5.51
CA ASP A 110 -3.54 -15.56 4.60
C ASP A 110 -2.26 -15.04 3.94
N ILE A 111 -2.29 -13.81 3.41
CA ILE A 111 -1.09 -13.17 2.82
C ILE A 111 -0.01 -13.00 3.89
N GLY A 112 -0.39 -12.62 5.10
CA GLY A 112 0.56 -12.57 6.20
C GLY A 112 1.23 -13.92 6.49
N ASP A 113 0.46 -15.01 6.46
CA ASP A 113 0.97 -16.37 6.70
C ASP A 113 1.87 -16.81 5.53
N TRP A 114 1.49 -16.49 4.29
CA TRP A 114 2.32 -16.69 3.09
C TRP A 114 3.67 -15.99 3.17
N LEU A 115 3.71 -14.77 3.71
CA LEU A 115 4.94 -14.00 3.90
C LEU A 115 5.73 -14.41 5.16
N GLY A 116 5.22 -15.34 5.97
CA GLY A 116 5.89 -15.80 7.19
C GLY A 116 6.00 -14.75 8.29
N LEU A 117 5.17 -13.70 8.28
CA LEU A 117 5.28 -12.64 9.30
C LEU A 117 4.81 -13.19 10.65
N LYS A 118 5.68 -13.12 11.66
CA LYS A 118 5.37 -13.61 13.00
C LYS A 118 4.26 -12.78 13.64
N ARG A 119 3.36 -13.48 14.34
CA ARG A 119 2.24 -12.88 15.06
C ARG A 119 2.68 -12.12 16.30
N ASP A 120 2.00 -11.02 16.58
CA ASP A 120 2.07 -10.26 17.83
C ASP A 120 0.65 -9.87 18.23
N TYR A 121 0.03 -10.65 19.11
CA TYR A 121 -1.37 -10.47 19.47
C TYR A 121 -1.67 -9.15 20.19
N ILE A 122 -0.68 -8.57 20.89
CA ILE A 122 -0.84 -7.26 21.55
C ILE A 122 -0.89 -6.18 20.46
N SER A 123 0.03 -6.23 19.50
CA SER A 123 0.02 -5.32 18.36
C SER A 123 -1.24 -5.49 17.50
N ALA A 124 -1.67 -6.72 17.24
CA ALA A 124 -2.89 -7.00 16.48
C ALA A 124 -4.14 -6.38 17.15
N ALA A 125 -4.28 -6.52 18.46
CA ALA A 125 -5.36 -5.90 19.22
C ALA A 125 -5.27 -4.37 19.21
N THR A 126 -4.05 -3.82 19.33
CA THR A 126 -3.80 -2.37 19.27
C THR A 126 -4.20 -1.79 17.92
N ILE A 127 -3.85 -2.46 16.81
CA ILE A 127 -4.15 -2.00 15.46
C ILE A 127 -5.64 -2.11 15.16
N LYS A 128 -6.25 -3.28 15.42
CA LYS A 128 -7.66 -3.55 15.15
C LYS A 128 -8.59 -2.53 15.81
N ASN A 129 -8.27 -2.12 17.04
CA ASN A 129 -9.09 -1.17 17.79
C ASN A 129 -8.63 0.28 17.61
N GLY A 130 -7.32 0.50 17.49
CA GLY A 130 -6.72 1.83 17.48
C GLY A 130 -6.75 2.51 16.11
N TRP A 131 -6.56 1.77 15.02
CA TRP A 131 -6.49 2.35 13.68
C TRP A 131 -7.82 2.99 13.24
N PRO A 132 -8.99 2.34 13.40
CA PRO A 132 -10.26 2.99 13.05
C PRO A 132 -10.54 4.25 13.86
N LEU A 133 -10.15 4.29 15.14
CA LEU A 133 -10.28 5.47 15.99
C LEU A 133 -9.33 6.59 15.56
N TYR A 134 -8.09 6.24 15.21
CA TYR A 134 -7.13 7.18 14.65
C TYR A 134 -7.66 7.83 13.37
N ILE A 135 -8.18 7.04 12.43
CA ILE A 135 -8.77 7.55 11.19
C ILE A 135 -9.95 8.47 11.48
N LYS A 136 -10.90 8.06 12.33
CA LYS A 136 -12.03 8.92 12.72
C LYS A 136 -11.57 10.25 13.32
N PHE A 137 -10.52 10.23 14.15
CA PHE A 137 -9.93 11.47 14.68
C PHE A 137 -9.33 12.35 13.59
N ARG A 138 -8.56 11.78 12.66
CA ARG A 138 -7.96 12.52 11.52
C ARG A 138 -9.02 13.08 10.56
N GLU A 139 -10.15 12.39 10.41
CA GLU A 139 -11.32 12.81 9.62
C GLU A 139 -12.25 13.81 10.35
N GLY A 140 -11.83 14.28 11.54
CA GLY A 140 -12.58 15.25 12.36
C GLY A 140 -13.86 14.70 12.99
N LEU A 141 -14.04 13.38 13.03
CA LEU A 141 -15.22 12.70 13.60
C LEU A 141 -15.10 12.43 15.10
N LEU A 142 -13.92 12.64 15.70
CA LEU A 142 -13.70 12.55 17.14
C LEU A 142 -13.09 13.86 17.65
N PRO A 143 -13.62 14.43 18.75
CA PRO A 143 -13.12 15.69 19.28
C PRO A 143 -11.82 15.53 20.09
N ILE A 144 -11.50 14.31 20.55
CA ILE A 144 -10.36 14.02 21.42
C ILE A 144 -9.48 12.96 20.75
N ALA A 145 -8.18 13.21 20.74
CA ALA A 145 -7.19 12.29 20.19
C ALA A 145 -7.17 10.97 20.99
N PRO A 146 -7.34 9.81 20.33
CA PRO A 146 -7.14 8.50 20.96
C PRO A 146 -5.73 8.35 21.53
N VAL A 147 -5.55 7.52 22.57
CA VAL A 147 -4.24 7.23 23.19
C VAL A 147 -3.22 6.71 22.17
N SER A 148 -3.69 5.98 21.15
CA SER A 148 -2.87 5.42 20.08
C SER A 148 -2.42 6.43 19.01
N THR A 149 -2.90 7.68 19.04
CA THR A 149 -2.65 8.66 17.97
C THR A 149 -1.17 8.91 17.72
N LYS A 150 -0.39 9.10 18.79
CA LYS A 150 1.07 9.34 18.68
C LYS A 150 1.82 8.17 18.05
N LEU A 151 1.34 6.94 18.28
CA LEU A 151 1.93 5.74 17.70
C LEU A 151 1.74 5.73 16.17
N PHE A 152 0.50 5.94 15.72
CA PHE A 152 0.19 5.95 14.29
C PHE A 152 0.77 7.16 13.57
N ASP A 153 0.83 8.35 14.20
CA ASP A 153 1.51 9.51 13.63
C ASP A 153 3.01 9.23 13.38
N LYS A 154 3.68 8.58 14.33
CA LYS A 154 5.09 8.17 14.17
C LYS A 154 5.25 7.17 13.03
N LEU A 155 4.38 6.16 12.97
CA LEU A 155 4.38 5.17 11.88
C LEU A 155 4.26 5.85 10.51
N ILE A 156 3.23 6.68 10.33
CA ILE A 156 2.95 7.36 9.05
C ILE A 156 4.08 8.32 8.68
N LYS A 157 4.59 9.09 9.65
CA LYS A 157 5.76 9.95 9.45
C LYS A 157 6.98 9.14 9.03
N GLY A 158 7.25 8.01 9.68
CA GLY A 158 8.38 7.14 9.36
C GLY A 158 8.29 6.60 7.94
N ILE A 159 7.12 6.10 7.53
CA ILE A 159 6.88 5.62 6.16
C ILE A 159 7.04 6.77 5.15
N ALA A 160 6.45 7.94 5.41
CA ALA A 160 6.60 9.09 4.54
C ALA A 160 8.07 9.49 4.37
N MET A 161 8.85 9.54 5.46
CA MET A 161 10.28 9.85 5.41
C MET A 161 11.10 8.79 4.65
N ALA A 162 10.68 7.52 4.72
CA ALA A 162 11.29 6.43 3.95
C ALA A 162 11.15 6.64 2.45
N PHE A 163 9.95 7.03 1.99
CA PHE A 163 9.67 7.27 0.58
C PHE A 163 10.14 8.65 0.10
N LEU A 164 10.23 9.64 0.98
CA LEU A 164 10.68 11.01 0.68
C LEU A 164 12.21 11.20 0.80
N ASN A 165 13.00 10.13 0.66
CA ASN A 165 14.46 10.19 0.53
C ASN A 165 15.19 10.99 1.65
N LYS A 166 14.72 10.90 2.89
CA LYS A 166 15.27 11.64 4.05
C LYS A 166 15.40 13.17 3.85
N GLY A 167 14.91 13.76 2.75
CA GLY A 167 15.24 15.12 2.34
C GLY A 167 16.71 15.36 1.97
N GLU A 168 17.54 14.33 1.82
CA GLU A 168 19.01 14.47 1.67
C GLU A 168 19.50 14.44 0.21
N SER A 169 18.70 13.91 -0.72
CA SER A 169 19.05 13.92 -2.15
C SER A 169 17.82 14.20 -3.01
N GLY A 170 17.84 15.34 -3.72
CA GLY A 170 16.90 15.65 -4.79
C GLY A 170 17.15 14.87 -6.09
N LYS A 171 18.05 13.89 -6.08
CA LYS A 171 18.36 13.05 -7.24
C LYS A 171 17.51 11.77 -7.19
N THR A 172 16.53 11.69 -8.08
CA THR A 172 15.91 10.43 -8.47
C THR A 172 16.97 9.53 -9.09
N THR A 173 17.03 8.25 -8.72
CA THR A 173 17.80 7.27 -9.47
C THR A 173 17.28 7.26 -10.91
N PRO A 174 18.10 7.59 -11.92
CA PRO A 174 17.64 7.60 -13.30
C PRO A 174 17.16 6.21 -13.71
N ILE A 175 16.04 6.14 -14.42
CA ILE A 175 15.59 4.89 -15.04
C ILE A 175 16.52 4.61 -16.22
N THR A 176 17.29 3.52 -16.13
CA THR A 176 18.24 3.11 -17.17
C THR A 176 17.75 1.84 -17.88
N ILE A 177 18.12 1.70 -19.15
CA ILE A 177 17.90 0.45 -19.89
C ILE A 177 18.90 -0.60 -19.38
N PRO A 178 18.47 -1.80 -18.96
CA PRO A 178 19.39 -2.85 -18.52
C PRO A 178 20.32 -3.33 -19.65
N ASP A 179 21.62 -3.44 -19.37
CA ASP A 179 22.62 -3.81 -20.39
C ASP A 179 22.69 -5.32 -20.70
N GLY A 180 22.06 -6.17 -19.89
CA GLY A 180 22.25 -7.63 -19.91
C GLY A 180 21.69 -8.40 -21.12
N ASN A 181 20.84 -7.78 -21.95
CA ASN A 181 20.19 -8.43 -23.09
C ASN A 181 20.57 -7.82 -24.45
N ARG A 182 21.67 -7.07 -24.52
CA ARG A 182 22.21 -6.59 -25.79
C ARG A 182 22.80 -7.77 -26.55
N ALA A 183 22.20 -8.13 -27.69
CA ALA A 183 22.90 -8.94 -28.68
C ALA A 183 24.16 -8.15 -29.10
N SER A 184 25.33 -8.77 -28.91
CA SER A 184 26.60 -8.29 -29.46
C SER A 184 26.56 -8.19 -30.98
#